data_AF-A0AAW9J918-F1
#
_entry.id   AF-A0AAW9J918-F1
#
_cell.length_a   1.000
_cell.length_b   1.000
_cell.length_c   1.000
_cell.angle_alpha   90.00
_cell.angle_beta   90.00
_cell.angle_gamma   90.00
#
_symmetry.space_group_name_H-M   'P 1'
#
loop_
_entity.id
_entity.type
_entity.pdbx_description
1 polymer ?
#
loop_
_entity_poly.entity_id
_entity_poly.type
_entity_poly.pdbx_seq_one_letter_code
_entity_poly.pdbx_strand_id
1 'polypeptide(L)'
;SFRRLKHKTQVYIKTFGDHYRTRLTHTLEVSQIARTIGSGIGLNESLIEAIALGHDLGHVAFAHNGEEVLNDFLGGFRHNEQSVRVVEKLEKNGLGLNLTLEVIDGILHHSGLENGANKAKTLEGRIVKVSDKIA
;
A
#
# COMPACT_ATOMS: atom_id res chain seq x y z
N SER A 1 -5.14 -2.18 -11.42
CA SER A 1 -5.06 -0.90 -10.67
C SER A 1 -3.66 -0.32 -10.49
N PHE A 2 -2.59 -1.12 -10.40
CA PHE A 2 -1.22 -0.63 -10.17
C PHE A 2 -0.77 0.50 -11.11
N ARG A 3 -1.02 0.37 -12.43
CA ARG A 3 -0.68 1.42 -13.42
C ARG A 3 -1.34 2.77 -13.13
N ARG A 4 -2.49 2.80 -12.46
CA ARG A 4 -3.19 4.05 -12.10
C ARG A 4 -2.46 4.82 -11.00
N LEU A 5 -1.59 4.19 -10.21
CA LEU A 5 -0.76 4.86 -9.20
C LEU A 5 0.15 5.93 -9.82
N LYS A 6 0.55 5.77 -11.09
CA LYS A 6 1.30 6.79 -11.85
C LYS A 6 0.60 8.16 -11.86
N HIS A 7 -0.73 8.17 -11.81
CA HIS A 7 -1.54 9.38 -11.92
C HIS A 7 -2.12 9.85 -10.58
N LYS A 8 -1.80 9.18 -9.47
CA LYS A 8 -2.22 9.58 -8.12
C LYS A 8 -1.05 10.26 -7.41
N THR A 9 -1.26 11.47 -6.89
CA THR A 9 -0.25 12.22 -6.16
C THR A 9 -0.18 11.79 -4.70
N GLN A 10 1.02 11.88 -4.12
CA GLN A 10 1.24 11.84 -2.68
C GLN A 10 1.14 13.29 -2.18
N VAL A 11 0.06 13.61 -1.45
CA VAL A 11 -0.14 14.84 -0.66
C VAL A 11 -0.20 16.21 -1.40
N TYR A 12 0.33 16.38 -2.62
CA TYR A 12 0.32 17.68 -3.32
C TYR A 12 -0.52 17.72 -4.62
N ILE A 13 -1.17 18.86 -4.86
CA ILE A 13 -1.81 19.23 -6.13
C ILE A 13 -0.71 19.54 -7.14
N LYS A 14 -0.87 19.01 -8.36
CA LYS A 14 0.10 19.11 -9.47
C LYS A 14 0.42 20.57 -9.81
N THR A 15 1.53 21.10 -9.30
CA THR A 15 2.18 22.33 -9.78
C THR A 15 3.44 21.95 -10.58
N PHE A 16 3.79 22.77 -11.57
CA PHE A 16 4.82 22.52 -12.60
C PHE A 16 6.25 22.49 -12.02
N GLY A 17 6.67 21.39 -11.37
CA GLY A 17 8.06 21.19 -10.90
C GLY A 17 8.47 19.71 -10.89
N ASP A 18 9.74 19.42 -11.13
CA ASP A 18 10.25 18.09 -11.59
C ASP A 18 10.49 17.03 -10.50
N HIS A 19 10.14 17.28 -9.23
CA HIS A 19 10.46 16.38 -8.10
C HIS A 19 9.30 16.08 -7.15
N TYR A 20 8.07 15.92 -7.67
CA TYR A 20 6.94 15.47 -6.84
C TYR A 20 6.78 13.95 -6.90
N ARG A 21 6.80 13.32 -5.71
CA ARG A 21 6.52 11.88 -5.58
C ARG A 21 5.08 11.57 -5.98
N THR A 22 4.94 10.60 -6.88
CA THR A 22 3.67 9.94 -7.17
C THR A 22 3.52 8.74 -6.25
N ARG A 23 2.30 8.20 -6.10
CA ARG A 23 2.11 6.95 -5.38
C ARG A 23 2.87 5.78 -6.00
N LEU A 24 3.11 5.83 -7.30
CA LEU A 24 3.96 4.84 -7.96
C LEU A 24 5.42 4.94 -7.52
N THR A 25 6.00 6.14 -7.47
CA THR A 25 7.39 6.31 -7.01
C THR A 25 7.53 5.96 -5.53
N HIS A 26 6.56 6.36 -4.69
CA HIS A 26 6.48 5.94 -3.28
C HIS A 26 6.45 4.41 -3.16
N THR A 27 5.54 3.75 -3.89
CA THR A 27 5.41 2.29 -3.86
C THR A 27 6.71 1.58 -4.28
N LEU A 28 7.44 2.14 -5.24
CA LEU A 28 8.74 1.61 -5.66
C LEU A 28 9.83 1.84 -4.61
N GLU A 29 9.86 3.00 -3.94
CA GLU A 29 10.77 3.28 -2.83
C GLU A 29 10.51 2.34 -1.65
N VAL A 30 9.25 2.13 -1.26
CA VAL A 30 8.85 1.17 -0.22
C VAL A 30 9.30 -0.25 -0.57
N SER A 31 9.08 -0.69 -1.82
CA SER A 31 9.51 -2.01 -2.28
C SER A 31 11.03 -2.16 -2.20
N GLN A 32 11.80 -1.16 -2.63
CA GLN A 32 13.26 -1.19 -2.56
C GLN A 32 13.76 -1.27 -1.13
N ILE A 33 13.29 -0.36 -0.24
CA ILE A 33 13.69 -0.34 1.17
C ILE A 33 13.33 -1.68 1.84
N ALA A 34 12.11 -2.17 1.63
CA ALA A 34 11.64 -3.40 2.26
C ALA A 34 12.44 -4.62 1.82
N ARG A 35 12.76 -4.73 0.53
CA ARG A 35 13.59 -5.83 0.01
C ARG A 35 15.02 -5.75 0.49
N THR A 36 15.61 -4.55 0.61
CA THR A 36 16.96 -4.39 1.18
C THR A 36 17.01 -4.86 2.63
N ILE A 37 16.02 -4.49 3.45
CA ILE A 37 15.93 -4.98 4.84
C ILE A 37 15.73 -6.50 4.84
N GLY A 38 14.77 -7.00 4.05
CA GLY A 38 14.45 -8.43 3.97
C GLY A 38 15.62 -9.30 3.54
N SER A 39 16.38 -8.86 2.53
CA SER A 39 17.60 -9.54 2.06
C SER A 39 18.67 -9.59 3.16
N GLY A 40 18.85 -8.50 3.91
CA GLY A 40 19.80 -8.44 5.02
C GLY A 40 19.51 -9.40 6.18
N ILE A 41 18.27 -9.89 6.31
CA ILE A 41 17.86 -10.84 7.36
C ILE A 41 17.26 -12.15 6.82
N GLY A 42 17.41 -12.43 5.53
CA GLY A 42 17.05 -13.72 4.92
C GLY A 42 15.54 -13.99 4.81
N LEU A 43 14.71 -12.98 4.57
CA LEU A 43 13.27 -13.13 4.36
C LEU A 43 12.88 -13.34 2.89
N ASN A 44 11.61 -13.68 2.65
CA ASN A 44 11.10 -13.89 1.30
C ASN A 44 10.91 -12.56 0.54
N GLU A 45 11.88 -12.21 -0.30
CA GLU A 45 11.84 -10.98 -1.09
C GLU A 45 10.65 -10.89 -2.05
N SER A 46 10.19 -12.01 -2.62
CA SER A 46 9.03 -12.01 -3.52
C SER A 46 7.72 -11.70 -2.78
N LEU A 47 7.58 -12.20 -1.56
CA LEU A 47 6.44 -11.87 -0.70
C LEU A 47 6.48 -10.39 -0.29
N ILE A 48 7.65 -9.89 0.09
CA ILE A 48 7.85 -8.46 0.40
C ILE A 48 7.44 -7.58 -0.78
N GLU A 49 7.97 -7.88 -1.97
CA GLU A 49 7.69 -7.11 -3.18
C GLU A 49 6.20 -7.15 -3.53
N ALA A 50 5.57 -8.33 -3.48
CA ALA A 50 4.14 -8.47 -3.77
C ALA A 50 3.26 -7.65 -2.81
N ILE A 51 3.58 -7.66 -1.51
CA ILE A 51 2.88 -6.84 -0.51
C ILE A 51 3.12 -5.36 -0.80
N ALA A 52 4.38 -4.94 -0.97
CA ALA A 52 4.74 -3.56 -1.22
C ALA A 52 4.06 -3.01 -2.48
N LEU A 53 4.03 -3.75 -3.59
CA LEU A 53 3.37 -3.30 -4.83
C LEU A 53 1.83 -3.22 -4.69
N GLY A 54 1.25 -3.97 -3.74
CA GLY A 54 -0.19 -4.04 -3.50
C GLY A 54 -0.71 -3.08 -2.42
N HIS A 55 0.15 -2.59 -1.52
CA HIS A 55 -0.28 -1.92 -0.28
C HIS A 55 -1.15 -0.70 -0.54
N ASP A 56 -0.84 0.07 -1.58
CA ASP A 56 -1.43 1.39 -1.83
C ASP A 56 -2.47 1.41 -2.97
N LEU A 57 -2.90 0.25 -3.47
CA LEU A 57 -3.82 0.15 -4.61
C LEU A 57 -5.19 0.82 -4.36
N GLY A 58 -5.66 0.73 -3.11
CA GLY A 58 -6.95 1.23 -2.65
C GLY A 58 -6.98 2.72 -2.38
N HIS A 59 -5.84 3.41 -2.46
CA HIS A 59 -5.80 4.82 -2.09
C HIS A 59 -6.69 5.68 -2.99
N VAL A 60 -7.46 6.55 -2.39
CA VAL A 60 -8.36 7.48 -3.10
C VAL A 60 -7.60 8.70 -3.61
N ALA A 61 -8.26 9.49 -4.46
CA ALA A 61 -7.73 10.77 -4.90
C ALA A 61 -7.47 11.70 -3.70
N PHE A 62 -6.54 12.64 -3.83
CA PHE A 62 -6.19 13.63 -2.79
C PHE A 62 -5.66 13.05 -1.47
N ALA A 63 -5.13 11.83 -1.49
CA ALA A 63 -4.48 11.22 -0.33
C ALA A 63 -5.37 11.22 0.92
N HIS A 64 -4.80 11.49 2.11
CA HIS A 64 -5.52 11.43 3.38
C HIS A 64 -6.77 12.32 3.40
N ASN A 65 -6.73 13.50 2.78
CA ASN A 65 -7.90 14.38 2.71
C ASN A 65 -9.09 13.70 2.00
N GLY A 66 -8.82 12.97 0.91
CA GLY A 66 -9.88 12.23 0.21
C GLY A 66 -10.38 11.03 1.01
N GLU A 67 -9.51 10.40 1.79
CA GLU A 67 -9.86 9.31 2.69
C GLU A 67 -10.71 9.78 3.88
N GLU A 68 -10.35 10.90 4.52
CA GLU A 68 -11.12 11.54 5.58
C GLU A 68 -12.53 11.91 5.10
N VAL A 69 -12.61 12.58 3.94
CA VAL A 69 -13.90 12.94 3.34
C VAL A 69 -14.76 11.70 3.08
N LEU A 70 -14.19 10.64 2.49
CA LEU A 70 -14.94 9.41 2.24
C LEU A 70 -15.32 8.68 3.52
N ASN A 71 -14.47 8.74 4.54
CA ASN A 71 -14.75 8.14 5.84
C ASN A 71 -15.99 8.79 6.47
N ASP A 72 -16.09 10.11 6.41
CA ASP A 72 -17.23 10.87 6.92
C ASP A 72 -18.52 10.61 6.13
N PHE A 73 -18.43 10.59 4.79
CA PHE A 73 -19.60 10.39 3.93
C PHE A 73 -20.13 8.95 3.92
N LEU A 74 -19.26 7.95 4.04
CA LEU A 74 -19.64 6.53 3.96
C LEU A 74 -19.81 5.87 5.33
N GLY A 75 -19.54 6.58 6.43
CA GLY A 75 -19.56 6.03 7.78
C GLY A 75 -18.43 5.04 8.06
N GLY A 76 -17.32 5.16 7.32
CA GLY A 76 -16.16 4.27 7.40
C GLY A 76 -15.45 4.09 6.06
N PHE A 77 -14.21 4.55 5.95
CA PHE A 77 -13.35 4.28 4.80
C PHE A 77 -11.88 4.20 5.22
N ARG A 78 -11.18 3.15 4.78
CA ARG A 78 -9.75 2.95 5.05
C ARG A 78 -9.04 2.44 3.81
N HIS A 79 -7.97 3.12 3.39
CA HIS A 79 -7.29 2.82 2.12
C HIS A 79 -6.73 1.38 2.05
N ASN A 80 -6.24 0.84 3.17
CA ASN A 80 -5.73 -0.53 3.26
C ASN A 80 -6.82 -1.58 3.05
N GLU A 81 -8.01 -1.38 3.61
CA GLU A 81 -9.17 -2.26 3.40
C GLU A 81 -9.67 -2.14 1.96
N GLN A 82 -9.62 -0.94 1.39
CA GLN A 82 -9.91 -0.74 -0.02
C GLN A 82 -8.86 -1.40 -0.93
N SER A 83 -7.58 -1.45 -0.55
CA SER A 83 -6.54 -2.17 -1.30
C SER A 83 -6.83 -3.67 -1.34
N VAL A 84 -7.25 -4.25 -0.22
CA VAL A 84 -7.73 -5.64 -0.14
C VAL A 84 -8.93 -5.85 -1.06
N ARG A 85 -9.94 -4.98 -0.98
CA ARG A 85 -11.11 -5.05 -1.85
C ARG A 85 -10.74 -4.98 -3.34
N VAL A 86 -9.76 -4.15 -3.72
CA VAL A 86 -9.28 -4.06 -5.10
C VAL A 86 -8.74 -5.41 -5.57
N VAL A 87 -7.85 -6.03 -4.80
CA VAL A 87 -7.18 -7.27 -5.21
C VAL A 87 -8.09 -8.50 -5.08
N GLU A 88 -9.07 -8.51 -4.18
CA GLU A 88 -9.97 -9.65 -4.00
C GLU A 88 -11.22 -9.58 -4.89
N LYS A 89 -11.72 -8.37 -5.19
CA LYS A 89 -13.08 -8.21 -5.74
C LYS A 89 -13.21 -7.29 -6.95
N LEU A 90 -12.26 -6.39 -7.23
CA LEU A 90 -12.44 -5.38 -8.29
C LEU A 90 -11.59 -5.64 -9.53
N GLU A 91 -10.37 -6.15 -9.36
CA GLU A 91 -9.52 -6.50 -10.50
C GLU A 91 -10.14 -7.64 -11.34
N LYS A 92 -9.68 -7.76 -12.59
CA LYS A 92 -10.16 -8.77 -13.56
C LYS A 92 -11.69 -8.80 -13.69
N ASN A 93 -12.32 -7.64 -13.84
CA ASN A 93 -13.77 -7.49 -14.02
C ASN A 93 -14.60 -8.15 -12.91
N GLY A 94 -14.16 -8.03 -11.66
CA GLY A 94 -14.88 -8.58 -10.51
C GLY A 94 -14.38 -9.93 -9.99
N LEU A 95 -13.40 -10.53 -10.66
CA LEU A 95 -12.85 -11.86 -10.29
C LEU A 95 -11.74 -11.78 -9.24
N GLY A 96 -11.18 -10.59 -9.01
CA GLY A 96 -9.99 -10.43 -8.18
C GLY A 96 -8.72 -10.96 -8.85
N LEU A 97 -7.62 -10.98 -8.10
CA LEU A 97 -6.30 -11.41 -8.55
C LEU A 97 -5.94 -12.82 -8.10
N ASN A 98 -6.68 -13.41 -7.15
CA ASN A 98 -6.38 -14.70 -6.52
C ASN A 98 -4.95 -14.73 -5.94
N LEU A 99 -4.62 -13.72 -5.13
CA LEU A 99 -3.33 -13.63 -4.45
C LEU A 99 -3.29 -14.57 -3.25
N THR A 100 -2.08 -14.88 -2.77
CA THR A 100 -1.93 -15.69 -1.55
C THR A 100 -2.42 -14.92 -0.33
N LEU A 101 -2.81 -15.65 0.72
CA LEU A 101 -3.34 -15.07 1.95
C LEU A 101 -2.30 -14.18 2.65
N GLU A 102 -1.02 -14.49 2.53
CA GLU A 102 0.08 -13.72 3.12
C GLU A 102 0.23 -12.36 2.44
N VAL A 103 0.02 -12.29 1.12
CA VAL A 103 0.03 -11.02 0.38
C VAL A 103 -1.15 -10.16 0.82
N ILE A 104 -2.34 -10.74 0.90
CA ILE A 104 -3.56 -10.03 1.31
C ILE A 104 -3.44 -9.54 2.77
N ASP A 105 -2.93 -10.37 3.68
CA ASP A 105 -2.70 -10.03 5.09
C ASP A 105 -1.68 -8.89 5.24
N GLY A 106 -0.59 -8.94 4.48
CA GLY A 106 0.40 -7.86 4.44
C GLY A 106 -0.20 -6.54 3.93
N ILE A 107 -0.99 -6.59 2.86
CA ILE A 107 -1.70 -5.42 2.32
C ILE A 107 -2.70 -4.87 3.34
N LEU A 108 -3.41 -5.71 4.09
CA LEU A 108 -4.37 -5.23 5.08
C LEU A 108 -3.69 -4.51 6.25
N HIS A 109 -2.54 -5.01 6.70
CA HIS A 109 -1.91 -4.57 7.95
C HIS A 109 -0.72 -3.61 7.78
N HIS A 110 -0.46 -3.14 6.56
CA HIS A 110 0.65 -2.19 6.31
C HIS A 110 0.42 -0.82 6.97
N SER A 111 -0.83 -0.38 7.14
CA SER A 111 -1.15 0.96 7.65
C SER A 111 -1.29 1.03 9.18
N GLY A 112 -1.28 2.25 9.73
CA GLY A 112 -1.56 2.55 11.13
C GLY A 112 -0.36 3.06 11.94
N LEU A 113 -0.61 4.15 12.69
CA LEU A 113 0.31 4.83 13.60
C LEU A 113 0.29 4.28 15.03
N GLU A 114 -0.67 3.41 15.36
CA GLU A 114 -0.85 2.96 16.73
C GLU A 114 0.38 2.21 17.22
N ASN A 115 0.81 2.55 18.44
CA ASN A 115 1.86 1.90 19.25
C ASN A 115 1.56 0.41 19.56
N GLY A 116 0.61 -0.21 18.86
CA GLY A 116 0.29 -1.63 18.95
C GLY A 116 1.23 -2.47 18.09
N ALA A 117 1.44 -3.72 18.52
CA ALA A 117 2.19 -4.70 17.76
C ALA A 117 1.64 -4.81 16.32
N ASN A 118 2.54 -4.85 15.35
CA ASN A 118 2.17 -5.05 13.95
C ASN A 118 1.36 -6.34 13.81
N LYS A 119 0.14 -6.21 13.28
CA LYS A 119 -0.83 -7.31 13.13
C LYS A 119 -0.56 -8.21 11.92
N ALA A 120 0.36 -7.82 11.02
CA ALA A 120 0.79 -8.67 9.94
C ALA A 120 1.36 -9.99 10.48
N LYS A 121 0.90 -11.10 9.90
CA LYS A 121 1.26 -12.47 10.31
C LYS A 121 2.72 -12.79 10.00
N THR A 122 3.22 -12.27 8.88
CA THR A 122 4.57 -12.54 8.37
C THR A 122 5.55 -11.42 8.73
N LEU A 123 6.84 -11.74 8.85
CA LEU A 123 7.88 -10.72 9.06
C LEU A 123 7.99 -9.81 7.84
N GLU A 124 7.74 -10.35 6.65
CA GLU A 124 7.69 -9.63 5.38
C GLU A 124 6.63 -8.52 5.40
N GLY A 125 5.40 -8.83 5.82
CA GLY A 125 4.35 -7.82 6.00
C GLY A 125 4.72 -6.80 7.08
N ARG A 126 5.48 -7.21 8.10
CA ARG A 126 5.95 -6.29 9.13
C ARG A 126 6.98 -5.29 8.63
N ILE A 127 7.91 -5.75 7.81
CA ILE A 127 8.91 -4.89 7.19
C ILE A 127 8.25 -3.92 6.24
N VAL A 128 7.30 -4.34 5.40
CA VAL A 128 6.63 -3.42 4.49
C VAL A 128 5.99 -2.26 5.24
N LYS A 129 5.34 -2.50 6.39
CA LYS A 129 4.84 -1.42 7.27
C LYS A 129 5.94 -0.46 7.75
N VAL A 130 7.11 -0.99 8.12
CA VAL A 130 8.24 -0.17 8.57
C VAL A 130 8.81 0.64 7.41
N SER A 131 8.99 0.00 6.25
CA SER A 131 9.50 0.64 5.03
C SER A 131 8.58 1.72 4.50
N ASP A 132 7.26 1.54 4.57
CA ASP A 132 6.26 2.55 4.21
C ASP A 132 6.36 3.83 5.06
N LYS A 133 6.85 3.71 6.30
CA LYS A 133 7.12 4.87 7.18
C LYS A 133 8.48 5.52 6.94
N ILE A 134 9.43 4.77 6.37
CA ILE A 134 10.78 5.28 6.06
C ILE A 134 10.76 6.05 4.74
N ALA A 135 9.99 5.55 3.75
CA ALA A 135 9.81 6.19 2.45
C ALA A 135 9.09 7.54 2.57
#